data_AF-A0A2T0MJB1-F1
#
_entry.id   AF-A0A2T0MJB1-F1
#
_cell.length_a   1.000
_cell.length_b   1.000
_cell.length_c   1.000
_cell.angle_alpha   90.00
_cell.angle_beta   90.00
_cell.angle_gamma   90.00
#
_symmetry.space_group_name_H-M   'P 1'
#
loop_
_entity.id
_entity.type
_entity.pdbx_description
1 polymer ?
#
loop_
_entity_poly.entity_id
_entity_poly.type
_entity_poly.pdbx_seq_one_letter_code
_entity_poly.pdbx_strand_id
1 'polypeptide(L)'
;MNKVIKIALIAIGLLAAVLWFSLPSGDDPDAINSGSMNFMFIIMYILLLVAAVSAIVFGLKKLFTTKGSIKKALFAIGGLAIIVAISYGLSSDNAAVVETMAQRGVETTEGTVKNVGMGLNVFFILSAVAVVLMVFPGLKKLFVK
;
A
#
# COMPACT_ATOMS: atom_id res chain seq x y z
N MET A 1 -24.92 -0.34 10.10
CA MET A 1 -24.94 0.47 8.85
C MET A 1 -26.17 1.36 8.91
N ASN A 2 -26.03 2.67 8.68
CA ASN A 2 -27.19 3.55 8.60
C ASN A 2 -28.10 3.08 7.45
N LYS A 3 -29.43 3.13 7.63
CA LYS A 3 -30.42 2.65 6.65
C LYS A 3 -30.18 3.29 5.28
N VAL A 4 -29.81 4.57 5.27
CA VAL A 4 -29.49 5.35 4.06
C VAL A 4 -28.32 4.75 3.28
N ILE A 5 -27.21 4.41 3.94
CA ILE A 5 -26.03 3.84 3.27
C ILE A 5 -26.35 2.46 2.68
N LYS A 6 -27.12 1.65 3.41
CA LYS A 6 -27.53 0.33 2.92
C LYS A 6 -28.37 0.44 1.66
N ILE A 7 -29.33 1.36 1.63
CA ILE A 7 -30.19 1.60 0.47
C ILE A 7 -29.38 2.13 -0.71
N ALA A 8 -28.47 3.09 -0.48
CA ALA A 8 -27.60 3.63 -1.53
C ALA A 8 -26.73 2.54 -2.18
N LEU A 9 -26.13 1.65 -1.37
CA LEU A 9 -25.31 0.55 -1.88
C LEU A 9 -26.14 -0.46 -2.70
N ILE A 10 -27.36 -0.75 -2.28
CA ILE A 10 -28.27 -1.62 -3.05
C ILE A 10 -28.61 -0.97 -4.39
N ALA A 11 -28.93 0.33 -4.40
CA ALA A 11 -29.24 1.06 -5.63
C ALA A 11 -28.04 1.08 -6.60
N ILE A 12 -26.84 1.36 -6.10
CA ILE A 12 -25.61 1.35 -6.90
C ILE A 12 -25.32 -0.07 -7.42
N GLY A 13 -25.51 -1.10 -6.60
CA GLY A 13 -25.33 -2.49 -7.02
C GLY A 13 -26.30 -2.91 -8.12
N LEU A 14 -27.58 -2.54 -8.02
CA LEU A 14 -28.58 -2.79 -9.06
C LEU A 14 -28.26 -2.04 -10.35
N LEU A 15 -27.87 -0.77 -10.26
CA LEU A 15 -27.44 0.02 -11.43
C LEU A 15 -26.22 -0.60 -12.11
N ALA A 16 -25.21 -1.01 -11.35
CA ALA A 16 -24.03 -1.66 -11.89
C ALA A 16 -24.36 -3.00 -12.56
N ALA A 17 -25.28 -3.80 -11.99
CA ALA A 17 -25.73 -5.04 -12.60
C ALA A 17 -26.46 -4.79 -13.93
N VAL A 18 -27.35 -3.80 -13.99
CA VAL A 18 -28.03 -3.42 -15.24
C VAL A 18 -27.02 -2.97 -16.30
N LEU A 19 -26.05 -2.14 -15.93
CA LEU A 19 -25.01 -1.68 -16.85
C LEU A 19 -24.13 -2.84 -17.34
N TRP A 20 -23.83 -3.82 -16.47
CA TRP A 20 -23.07 -5.01 -16.83
C TRP A 20 -23.76 -5.85 -17.90
N PHE A 21 -25.06 -6.10 -17.75
CA PHE A 21 -25.84 -6.81 -18.77
C PHE A 21 -26.09 -5.98 -20.04
N SER A 22 -25.88 -4.67 -19.98
CA SER A 22 -25.97 -3.74 -21.10
C SER A 22 -24.62 -3.48 -21.79
N LEU A 23 -23.56 -4.23 -21.44
CA LEU A 23 -22.28 -4.12 -22.11
C LEU A 23 -22.33 -4.73 -23.52
N PRO A 24 -21.72 -4.08 -24.52
CA PRO A 24 -21.54 -4.68 -25.84
C PRO A 24 -20.65 -5.92 -25.81
N SER A 25 -20.74 -6.74 -26.86
CA SER A 25 -19.85 -7.88 -27.07
C SER A 25 -18.38 -7.42 -27.13
N GLY A 26 -17.46 -8.22 -26.60
CA GLY A 26 -16.03 -7.91 -26.60
C GLY A 26 -15.38 -7.86 -28.00
N ASP A 27 -16.07 -8.40 -29.01
CA ASP A 27 -15.62 -8.38 -30.41
C ASP A 27 -16.03 -7.09 -31.15
N ASP A 28 -16.81 -6.20 -30.51
CA ASP A 28 -17.20 -4.92 -31.07
C ASP A 28 -16.06 -3.88 -30.90
N PRO A 29 -15.49 -3.34 -31.98
CA PRO A 29 -14.40 -2.36 -31.90
C PRO A 29 -14.80 -1.08 -31.15
N ASP A 30 -16.09 -0.76 -31.03
CA ASP A 30 -16.60 0.41 -30.30
C ASP A 30 -17.07 0.09 -28.87
N ALA A 31 -16.87 -1.15 -28.38
CA ALA A 31 -17.30 -1.57 -27.04
C ALA A 31 -16.74 -0.68 -25.92
N ILE A 32 -15.52 -0.16 -26.08
CA ILE A 32 -14.84 0.73 -25.13
C ILE A 32 -15.51 2.11 -25.05
N ASN A 33 -16.08 2.59 -26.16
CA ASN A 33 -16.77 3.88 -26.23
C ASN A 33 -18.26 3.78 -25.87
N SER A 34 -18.74 2.59 -25.48
CA SER A 34 -20.13 2.40 -25.09
C SER A 34 -20.50 3.20 -23.84
N GLY A 35 -21.72 3.73 -23.83
CA GLY A 35 -22.24 4.48 -22.68
C GLY A 35 -22.24 3.63 -21.41
N SER A 36 -22.59 2.34 -21.51
CA SER A 36 -22.59 1.41 -20.37
C SER A 36 -21.20 1.22 -19.76
N MET A 37 -20.16 1.06 -20.59
CA MET A 37 -18.78 0.99 -20.12
C MET A 37 -18.33 2.30 -19.46
N ASN A 38 -18.64 3.45 -20.07
CA ASN A 38 -18.32 4.76 -19.51
C ASN A 38 -18.97 4.99 -18.13
N PHE A 39 -20.27 4.68 -18.00
CA PHE A 39 -20.99 4.80 -16.73
C PHE A 39 -20.44 3.86 -15.65
N MET A 40 -20.00 2.65 -16.00
CA MET A 40 -19.35 1.75 -15.06
C MET A 40 -18.03 2.32 -14.52
N PHE A 41 -17.20 2.93 -15.38
CA PHE A 41 -15.98 3.61 -14.94
C PHE A 41 -16.29 4.82 -14.05
N ILE A 42 -17.31 5.61 -14.37
CA ILE A 42 -17.76 6.72 -13.52
C ILE A 42 -18.13 6.23 -12.12
N ILE A 43 -18.95 5.17 -12.02
CA ILE A 43 -19.33 4.57 -10.73
C ILE A 43 -18.09 4.08 -9.97
N MET A 44 -17.15 3.42 -10.65
CA MET A 44 -15.89 2.96 -10.06
C MET A 44 -15.08 4.11 -9.50
N TYR A 45 -14.89 5.20 -10.26
CA TYR A 45 -14.14 6.37 -9.79
C TYR A 45 -14.83 7.08 -8.62
N ILE A 46 -16.16 7.18 -8.64
CA ILE A 46 -16.93 7.75 -7.51
C ILE A 46 -16.74 6.89 -6.26
N LEU A 47 -16.87 5.56 -6.37
CA LEU A 47 -16.69 4.65 -5.25
C LEU A 47 -15.26 4.68 -4.72
N LEU A 48 -14.26 4.73 -5.62
CA LEU A 48 -12.86 4.87 -5.26
C LEU A 48 -12.62 6.18 -4.50
N LEU A 49 -13.17 7.30 -4.99
CA LEU A 49 -13.05 8.60 -4.34
C LEU A 49 -13.68 8.57 -2.95
N VAL A 50 -14.91 8.05 -2.82
CA VAL A 50 -15.60 7.93 -1.53
C VAL A 50 -14.80 7.04 -0.57
N ALA A 51 -14.27 5.91 -1.04
CA ALA A 51 -13.47 5.01 -0.24
C ALA A 51 -12.17 5.68 0.23
N ALA A 52 -11.44 6.34 -0.66
CA ALA A 52 -10.20 7.04 -0.35
C ALA A 52 -10.44 8.18 0.66
N VAL A 53 -11.43 9.04 0.40
CA VAL A 53 -11.79 10.15 1.30
C VAL A 53 -12.23 9.61 2.66
N SER A 54 -13.09 8.57 2.68
CA SER A 54 -13.54 7.96 3.93
C SER A 54 -12.38 7.36 4.72
N ALA A 55 -11.47 6.64 4.06
CA ALA A 55 -10.30 6.04 4.71
C ALA A 55 -9.40 7.11 5.34
N ILE A 56 -9.16 8.22 4.63
CA ILE A 56 -8.37 9.35 5.15
C ILE A 56 -9.10 10.01 6.32
N VAL A 57 -10.36 10.43 6.13
CA VAL A 57 -11.12 11.18 7.15
C VAL A 57 -11.33 10.33 8.41
N PHE A 58 -11.79 9.08 8.27
CA PHE A 58 -11.99 8.21 9.42
C PHE A 58 -10.67 7.74 10.04
N GLY A 59 -9.64 7.51 9.22
CA GLY A 59 -8.30 7.18 9.69
C GLY A 59 -7.72 8.28 10.57
N LEU A 60 -7.73 9.53 10.08
CA LEU A 60 -7.28 10.70 10.82
C LEU A 60 -8.17 10.98 12.05
N LYS A 61 -9.49 10.95 11.90
CA LYS A 61 -10.41 11.14 13.03
C LYS A 61 -10.14 10.13 14.14
N LYS A 62 -9.97 8.85 13.79
CA LYS A 62 -9.64 7.79 14.76
C LYS A 62 -8.27 8.01 15.39
N LEU A 63 -7.28 8.46 14.62
CA LEU A 63 -5.95 8.79 15.13
C LEU A 63 -6.02 9.85 16.23
N PHE A 64 -6.77 10.94 16.02
CA PHE A 64 -6.86 12.05 16.97
C PHE A 64 -7.87 11.85 18.11
N THR A 65 -8.96 11.11 17.86
CA THR A 65 -10.05 10.96 18.85
C THR A 65 -9.81 9.81 19.83
N THR A 66 -9.11 8.75 19.41
CA THR A 66 -8.87 7.59 20.27
C THR A 66 -7.67 7.82 21.19
N LYS A 67 -7.91 7.74 22.51
CA LYS A 67 -6.86 7.88 23.54
C LYS A 67 -5.71 6.90 23.27
N GLY A 68 -4.49 7.44 23.16
CA GLY A 68 -3.26 6.66 22.98
C GLY A 68 -2.97 6.21 21.53
N SER A 69 -3.87 6.43 20.56
CA SER A 69 -3.62 6.07 19.16
C SER A 69 -2.47 6.87 18.54
N ILE A 70 -2.40 8.18 18.81
CA ILE A 70 -1.30 9.04 18.38
C ILE A 70 0.05 8.50 18.87
N LYS A 71 0.14 8.13 20.16
CA LYS A 71 1.37 7.58 20.73
C LYS A 71 1.79 6.30 20.02
N LYS A 72 0.86 5.38 19.77
CA LYS A 72 1.13 4.13 19.04
C LYS A 72 1.60 4.39 17.60
N ALA A 73 0.96 5.33 16.90
CA ALA A 73 1.36 5.73 15.55
C ALA A 73 2.76 6.34 15.54
N LEU A 74 3.08 7.22 16.50
CA LEU A 74 4.41 7.78 16.67
C LEU A 74 5.46 6.72 16.97
N PHE A 75 5.15 5.70 17.78
CA PHE A 75 6.07 4.58 18.01
C PHE A 75 6.33 3.79 16.74
N ALA A 76 5.29 3.54 15.92
CA ALA A 76 5.46 2.83 14.65
C ALA A 76 6.31 3.64 13.66
N ILE A 77 5.99 4.93 13.50
CA ILE A 77 6.74 5.84 12.60
C ILE A 77 8.17 6.04 13.10
N GLY A 78 8.34 6.27 14.40
CA GLY A 78 9.65 6.45 15.02
C GLY A 78 10.52 5.20 14.91
N GLY A 79 9.96 4.02 15.17
CA GLY A 79 10.66 2.75 14.99
C GLY A 79 11.09 2.53 13.53
N LEU A 80 10.22 2.81 12.58
CA LEU A 80 10.56 2.76 11.16
C LEU A 80 11.67 3.77 10.80
N ALA A 81 11.56 5.00 11.29
CA ALA A 81 12.55 6.05 11.04
C ALA A 81 13.94 5.69 11.57
N ILE A 82 14.02 5.08 12.77
CA ILE A 82 15.27 4.57 13.33
C ILE A 82 15.88 3.50 12.43
N ILE A 83 15.06 2.55 11.96
CA ILE A 83 15.54 1.50 11.04
C ILE A 83 16.05 2.12 9.76
N VAL A 84 15.31 3.05 9.15
CA VAL A 84 15.74 3.77 7.94
C VAL A 84 17.07 4.50 8.16
N ALA A 85 17.22 5.20 9.30
CA ALA A 85 18.47 5.91 9.62
C ALA A 85 19.66 4.95 9.75
N ILE A 86 19.48 3.82 10.45
CA ILE A 86 20.50 2.78 10.57
C ILE A 86 20.83 2.20 9.18
N SER A 87 19.81 1.84 8.40
CA SER A 87 19.98 1.28 7.06
C SER A 87 20.68 2.23 6.09
N TYR A 88 20.42 3.53 6.20
CA TYR A 88 21.10 4.56 5.41
C TYR A 88 22.57 4.69 5.81
N GLY A 89 22.88 4.63 7.11
CA GLY A 89 24.25 4.62 7.62
C GLY A 89 25.04 3.36 7.20
N LEU A 90 24.36 2.21 7.13
CA LEU A 90 24.93 0.95 6.65
C LEU A 90 25.09 0.90 5.12
N SER A 91 24.49 1.83 4.38
CA SER A 91 24.62 1.88 2.92
C SER A 91 25.90 2.61 2.50
N SER A 92 27.03 1.90 2.55
CA SER A 92 28.36 2.37 2.15
C SER A 92 28.80 1.85 0.76
N ASP A 93 29.99 2.26 0.32
CA ASP A 93 30.68 1.73 -0.88
C ASP A 93 29.94 1.92 -2.21
N ASN A 94 29.14 2.98 -2.29
CA ASN A 94 28.24 3.25 -3.42
C ASN A 94 29.01 3.51 -4.74
N ALA A 95 30.19 4.13 -4.70
CA ALA A 95 30.99 4.47 -5.88
C ALA A 95 31.43 3.24 -6.69
N ALA A 96 31.88 2.18 -6.02
CA ALA A 96 32.27 0.92 -6.67
C ALA A 96 31.09 0.24 -7.36
N VAL A 97 29.89 0.36 -6.78
CA VAL A 97 28.66 -0.18 -7.37
C VAL A 97 28.23 0.65 -8.58
N VAL A 98 28.37 1.99 -8.55
CA VAL A 98 28.11 2.84 -9.72
C VAL A 98 28.98 2.42 -10.89
N GLU A 99 30.28 2.23 -10.67
CA GLU A 99 31.22 1.78 -11.72
C GLU A 99 30.83 0.41 -12.28
N THR A 100 30.50 -0.54 -11.39
CA THR A 100 30.06 -1.89 -11.79
C THR A 100 28.77 -1.85 -12.61
N MET A 101 27.85 -0.95 -12.29
CA MET A 101 26.59 -0.77 -13.04
C MET A 101 26.83 -0.11 -14.39
N ALA A 102 27.72 0.88 -14.46
CA ALA A 102 28.11 1.53 -15.71
C ALA A 102 28.78 0.54 -16.68
N GLN A 103 29.64 -0.35 -16.18
CA GLN A 103 30.22 -1.45 -16.97
C GLN A 103 29.17 -2.40 -17.56
N ARG A 104 27.98 -2.48 -16.94
CA ARG A 104 26.84 -3.28 -17.41
C ARG A 104 25.87 -2.47 -18.29
N GLY A 105 26.23 -1.25 -18.68
CA GLY A 105 25.41 -0.37 -19.50
C GLY A 105 24.26 0.32 -18.74
N VAL A 106 24.32 0.35 -17.40
CA VAL A 106 23.31 1.01 -16.56
C VAL A 106 23.90 2.28 -15.96
N GLU A 107 23.50 3.43 -16.48
CA GLU A 107 23.86 4.72 -15.89
C GLU A 107 23.10 4.93 -14.57
N THR A 108 23.85 5.25 -13.52
CA THR A 108 23.30 5.52 -12.19
C THR A 108 24.19 6.50 -11.43
N THR A 109 23.71 7.00 -10.30
CA THR A 109 24.45 7.92 -9.43
C THR A 109 24.70 7.28 -8.08
N GLU A 110 25.71 7.75 -7.35
CA GLU A 110 25.97 7.29 -5.98
C GLU A 110 24.76 7.48 -5.06
N GLY A 111 24.01 8.57 -5.25
CA GLY A 111 22.79 8.84 -4.49
C GLY A 111 21.69 7.80 -4.75
N THR A 112 21.48 7.44 -6.02
CA THR A 112 20.54 6.38 -6.41
C THR A 112 20.95 5.05 -5.81
N VAL A 113 22.23 4.67 -5.96
CA VAL A 113 22.78 3.42 -5.42
C VAL A 113 22.61 3.37 -3.89
N LYS A 114 22.91 4.48 -3.20
CA LYS A 114 22.77 4.57 -1.75
C LYS A 114 21.33 4.43 -1.28
N ASN A 115 20.38 5.01 -2.01
CA ASN A 115 18.96 4.87 -1.68
C ASN A 115 18.46 3.44 -1.89
N VAL A 116 18.95 2.76 -2.93
CA VAL A 116 18.66 1.34 -3.18
C VAL A 116 19.27 0.45 -2.08
N GLY A 117 20.54 0.67 -1.73
CA GLY A 117 21.22 -0.04 -0.64
C GLY A 117 20.54 0.17 0.71
N MET A 118 20.13 1.40 1.02
CA MET A 118 19.30 1.72 2.18
C MET A 118 17.99 0.93 2.14
N GLY A 119 17.25 0.94 1.04
CA GLY A 119 15.98 0.22 0.92
C GLY A 119 16.14 -1.29 1.12
N LEU A 120 17.22 -1.86 0.58
CA LEU A 120 17.57 -3.27 0.76
C LEU A 120 17.89 -3.60 2.22
N ASN A 121 18.68 -2.75 2.88
CA ASN A 121 18.99 -2.89 4.30
C ASN A 121 17.73 -2.78 5.17
N VAL A 122 16.82 -1.84 4.88
CA VAL A 122 15.54 -1.71 5.59
C VAL A 122 14.73 -3.00 5.45
N PHE A 123 14.62 -3.52 4.23
CA PHE A 123 13.89 -4.74 3.94
C PHE A 123 14.45 -5.94 4.71
N PHE A 124 15.77 -6.16 4.68
CA PHE A 124 16.39 -7.30 5.36
C PHE A 124 16.30 -7.20 6.89
N ILE A 125 16.49 -6.01 7.47
CA ILE A 125 16.33 -5.79 8.91
C ILE A 125 14.88 -6.08 9.33
N LEU A 126 13.90 -5.50 8.63
CA LEU A 126 12.49 -5.72 8.95
C LEU A 126 12.08 -7.18 8.76
N SER A 127 12.60 -7.84 7.72
CA SER A 127 12.34 -9.27 7.46
C SER A 127 12.89 -10.14 8.59
N ALA A 128 14.13 -9.89 9.04
CA ALA A 128 14.71 -10.61 10.16
C ALA A 128 13.91 -10.39 11.45
N VAL A 129 13.53 -9.14 11.74
CA VAL A 129 12.68 -8.80 12.90
C VAL A 129 11.33 -9.51 12.82
N ALA A 130 10.68 -9.53 11.65
CA ALA A 130 9.42 -10.21 11.45
C ALA A 130 9.54 -11.72 11.71
N VAL A 131 10.57 -12.38 11.17
CA VAL A 131 10.82 -13.81 11.41
C VAL A 131 11.01 -14.08 12.90
N VAL A 132 11.83 -13.30 13.60
CA VAL A 132 12.03 -13.45 15.05
C VAL A 132 10.72 -13.28 15.81
N LEU A 133 9.93 -12.25 15.49
CA LEU A 133 8.64 -11.99 16.15
C LEU A 133 7.59 -13.06 15.88
N MET A 134 7.66 -13.77 14.75
CA MET A 134 6.75 -14.88 14.43
C MET A 134 7.20 -16.19 15.09
N VAL A 135 8.49 -16.50 15.03
CA VAL A 135 9.04 -17.79 15.49
C VAL A 135 9.15 -17.82 17.02
N PHE A 136 9.58 -16.73 17.66
CA PHE A 136 9.85 -16.71 19.10
C PHE A 136 8.63 -17.04 19.97
N PRO A 137 7.43 -16.46 19.75
CA PRO A 137 6.22 -16.85 20.47
C PRO A 137 5.80 -18.30 20.19
N GLY A 138 6.03 -18.79 18.96
CA GLY A 138 5.77 -20.17 18.57
C GLY A 138 6.62 -21.16 19.35
N LEU A 139 7.93 -20.92 19.43
CA LEU A 139 8.86 -21.74 20.22
C LEU A 139 8.54 -21.67 21.71
N LYS A 140 8.26 -20.49 22.25
CA LYS A 140 7.96 -20.32 23.68
C LYS A 140 6.75 -21.15 24.11
N LYS A 141 5.71 -21.23 23.29
CA LYS A 141 4.52 -22.07 23.55
C LYS A 141 4.79 -23.58 23.50
N LEU A 142 5.83 -24.01 22.79
CA LEU A 142 6.21 -25.42 22.68
C LEU A 142 7.08 -25.88 23.85
N PHE A 143 7.96 -25.01 24.35
CA PHE A 143 8.93 -25.35 25.38
C PHE A 143 8.53 -24.91 26.79
N VAL A 144 7.67 -23.89 26.91
CA VAL A 144 7.12 -23.44 28.19
C VAL A 144 5.65 -23.84 28.21
N LYS A 145 5.35 -24.92 28.91
CA LYS A 145 3.99 -25.39 29.17
C LYS A 145 3.27 -24.45 30.12
#